data_AF-X1LNM5-F1
#
_entry.id   AF-X1LNM5-F1
#
_cell.length_a   1.000
_cell.length_b   1.000
_cell.length_c   1.000
_cell.angle_alpha   90.00
_cell.angle_beta   90.00
_cell.angle_gamma   90.00
#
_symmetry.space_group_name_H-M   'P 1'
#
loop_
_entity.id
_entity.type
_entity.pdbx_description
1 polymer ?
#
loop_
_entity_poly.entity_id
_entity_poly.type
_entity_poly.pdbx_seq_one_letter_code
_entity_poly.pdbx_strand_id
1 'polypeptide(L)'
;MEMTGLQVFRPGYGFLPLAEGEKVTLANGDTLRVTVATKYSGPAQTLTLYGAVGTRVPGPYVVGFDEALVGESTDEGHLKCPATTTTPTTPNATGFVDIPIVVNYDAALAPFVGYQDMLPPGKDYDLYVKIKEHPSISDELDDIIDLSTEGAGGTPPAPSLFEMIGPLLMLGVMVLL
;
A
#
# COMPACT_ATOMS: atom_id res chain seq x y z
N MET A 1 2.30 -14.04 7.60
CA MET A 1 2.73 -13.20 6.46
C MET A 1 2.88 -11.81 7.00
N GLU A 2 3.86 -11.06 6.50
CA GLU A 2 4.12 -9.70 6.96
C GLU A 2 4.33 -8.80 5.75
N MET A 3 3.74 -7.60 5.78
CA MET A 3 4.07 -6.52 4.85
C MET A 3 5.44 -5.97 5.23
N THR A 4 6.40 -6.08 4.32
CA THR A 4 7.80 -5.69 4.56
C THR A 4 8.23 -4.43 3.81
N GLY A 5 7.32 -3.84 3.03
CA GLY A 5 7.63 -2.62 2.30
C GLY A 5 6.42 -2.04 1.57
N LEU A 6 6.34 -0.72 1.57
CA LEU A 6 5.32 0.05 0.85
C LEU A 6 6.01 1.04 -0.08
N GLN A 7 5.55 1.10 -1.32
CA GLN A 7 6.03 2.04 -2.33
C GLN A 7 4.86 2.60 -3.12
N VAL A 8 4.96 3.85 -3.54
CA VAL A 8 3.94 4.46 -4.41
C VAL A 8 4.58 4.76 -5.75
N PHE A 9 4.02 4.18 -6.81
CA PHE A 9 4.29 4.67 -8.15
C PHE A 9 3.38 5.86 -8.43
N ARG A 10 3.99 7.03 -8.65
CA ARG A 10 3.30 8.24 -9.10
C ARG A 10 3.66 8.52 -10.56
N PRO A 11 2.68 8.58 -11.47
CA PRO A 11 2.91 8.99 -12.85
C PRO A 11 3.72 10.30 -12.93
N GLY A 12 4.82 10.27 -13.69
CA GLY A 12 5.74 11.41 -13.83
C GLY A 12 6.90 11.45 -12.82
N TYR A 13 6.81 10.73 -11.70
CA TYR A 13 7.86 10.69 -10.66
C TYR A 13 8.47 9.30 -10.44
N GLY A 14 7.76 8.23 -10.79
CA GLY A 14 8.22 6.86 -10.60
C GLY A 14 7.89 6.32 -9.19
N PHE A 15 8.64 5.32 -8.73
CA PHE A 15 8.45 4.71 -7.41
C PHE A 15 9.08 5.57 -6.31
N LEU A 16 8.27 5.94 -5.33
CA LEU A 16 8.66 6.63 -4.11
C LEU A 16 8.58 5.65 -2.93
N PRO A 17 9.65 5.46 -2.15
CA PRO A 17 9.58 4.67 -0.93
C PRO A 17 8.71 5.38 0.10
N LEU A 18 7.95 4.62 0.87
CA LEU A 18 7.18 5.13 2.00
C LEU A 18 7.88 4.75 3.31
N ALA A 19 7.89 5.68 4.27
CA ALA A 19 8.39 5.38 5.60
C ALA A 19 7.45 4.41 6.32
N GLU A 20 8.01 3.43 7.04
CA GLU A 20 7.23 2.47 7.81
C GLU A 20 6.42 3.18 8.92
N GLY A 21 5.12 2.90 8.99
CA GLY A 21 4.23 3.44 10.01
C GLY A 21 3.78 4.88 9.82
N GLU A 22 4.16 5.55 8.72
CA GLU A 22 3.61 6.85 8.37
C GLU A 22 2.32 6.69 7.55
N LYS A 23 1.35 7.57 7.79
CA LYS A 23 0.16 7.65 6.95
C LYS A 23 0.56 8.05 5.53
N VAL A 24 0.02 7.33 4.55
CA VAL A 24 0.33 7.48 3.15
C VAL A 24 -0.81 8.21 2.46
N THR A 25 -0.54 9.39 1.91
CA THR A 25 -1.51 10.09 1.05
C THR A 25 -1.36 9.63 -0.40
N LEU A 26 -2.41 9.01 -0.93
CA LEU A 26 -2.48 8.51 -2.31
C LEU A 26 -3.39 9.40 -3.17
N ALA A 27 -2.99 9.61 -4.42
CA ALA A 27 -3.74 10.40 -5.40
C ALA A 27 -4.35 9.51 -6.49
N ASN A 28 -5.37 10.03 -7.17
CA ASN A 28 -6.01 9.30 -8.26
C ASN A 28 -5.02 9.06 -9.41
N GLY A 29 -4.78 7.80 -9.76
CA GLY A 29 -3.79 7.38 -10.75
C GLY A 29 -2.44 6.95 -10.16
N ASP A 30 -2.23 7.10 -8.85
CA ASP A 30 -1.11 6.45 -8.16
C ASP A 30 -1.30 4.92 -8.19
N THR A 31 -0.22 4.18 -7.96
CA THR A 31 -0.27 2.72 -7.73
C THR A 31 0.50 2.41 -6.46
N LEU A 32 -0.19 1.83 -5.47
CA LEU A 32 0.40 1.38 -4.23
C LEU A 32 0.97 -0.02 -4.41
N ARG A 33 2.28 -0.17 -4.31
CA ARG A 33 2.98 -1.46 -4.28
C ARG A 33 3.18 -1.89 -2.84
N VAL A 34 2.67 -3.07 -2.51
CA VAL A 34 2.84 -3.70 -1.21
C VAL A 34 3.74 -4.91 -1.38
N THR A 35 4.89 -4.89 -0.72
CA THR A 35 5.83 -6.02 -0.68
C THR A 35 5.54 -6.84 0.56
N VAL A 36 5.46 -8.15 0.39
CA VAL A 36 5.22 -9.09 1.50
C VAL A 36 6.31 -10.13 1.57
N ALA A 37 6.58 -10.59 2.79
CA ALA A 37 7.40 -11.74 3.06
C ALA A 37 6.66 -12.71 3.99
N THR A 38 6.88 -14.01 3.78
CA THR A 38 6.36 -15.02 4.69
C THR A 38 7.29 -16.22 4.79
N LYS A 39 7.11 -16.96 5.87
CA LYS A 39 7.77 -18.25 6.08
C LYS A 39 6.93 -19.32 5.38
N TYR A 40 7.56 -20.12 4.53
CA TYR A 40 6.93 -21.19 3.77
C TYR A 40 7.68 -22.52 3.93
N SER A 41 6.92 -23.58 4.17
CA SER A 41 7.39 -24.97 4.24
C SER A 41 6.57 -25.83 3.28
N GLY A 42 7.23 -26.53 2.35
CA GLY A 42 6.55 -27.40 1.40
C GLY A 42 7.20 -27.45 0.01
N PRO A 43 6.51 -28.03 -0.98
CA PRO A 43 6.95 -28.07 -2.38
C PRO A 43 7.10 -26.67 -2.99
N ALA A 44 7.93 -26.53 -4.02
CA ALA A 44 8.01 -25.26 -4.74
C ALA A 44 6.65 -24.90 -5.35
N GLN A 45 6.18 -23.68 -5.12
CA GLN A 45 4.94 -23.17 -5.70
C GLN A 45 5.00 -21.65 -5.90
N THR A 46 4.08 -21.15 -6.72
CA THR A 46 3.89 -19.72 -6.96
C THR A 46 2.44 -19.40 -6.61
N LEU A 47 2.24 -18.43 -5.72
CA LEU A 47 0.93 -18.09 -5.17
C LEU A 47 0.55 -16.67 -5.54
N THR A 48 -0.75 -16.42 -5.69
CA THR A 48 -1.27 -15.11 -6.06
C THR A 48 -1.49 -14.27 -4.80
N LEU A 49 -0.93 -13.07 -4.78
CA LEU A 49 -1.22 -12.08 -3.76
C LEU A 49 -2.42 -11.24 -4.18
N TYR A 50 -3.28 -10.96 -3.22
CA TYR A 50 -4.42 -10.07 -3.37
C TYR A 50 -4.29 -8.96 -2.34
N GLY A 51 -4.26 -7.72 -2.80
CA GLY A 51 -4.19 -6.53 -1.96
C GLY A 51 -5.46 -5.70 -2.11
N ALA A 52 -5.90 -5.10 -1.01
CA ALA A 52 -7.05 -4.22 -0.99
C ALA A 52 -6.83 -3.00 -0.08
N VAL A 53 -7.31 -1.85 -0.52
CA VAL A 53 -7.51 -0.65 0.32
C VAL A 53 -9.01 -0.54 0.58
N GLY A 54 -9.37 -0.30 1.84
CA GLY A 54 -10.76 -0.34 2.23
C GLY A 54 -10.98 0.07 3.68
N THR A 55 -12.12 -0.33 4.22
CA THR A 55 -12.42 -0.08 5.63
C THR A 55 -12.92 -1.37 6.25
N ARG A 56 -12.42 -1.68 7.44
CA ARG A 56 -13.03 -2.75 8.22
C ARG A 56 -14.46 -2.36 8.59
N VAL A 57 -15.42 -3.24 8.34
CA VAL A 57 -16.82 -3.01 8.74
C VAL A 57 -17.07 -3.77 10.04
N PRO A 58 -17.01 -3.11 11.21
CA PRO A 58 -17.40 -3.72 12.47
C PRO A 58 -18.94 -3.75 12.55
N GLY A 59 -19.53 -4.91 12.29
CA GLY A 59 -20.97 -5.11 12.41
C GLY A 59 -21.35 -6.44 13.08
N PRO A 60 -22.47 -6.51 13.82
CA PRO A 60 -22.96 -7.76 14.39
C PRO A 60 -23.48 -8.76 13.35
N TYR A 61 -23.67 -8.35 12.10
CA TYR A 61 -24.22 -9.17 11.00
C TYR A 61 -23.29 -9.28 9.78
N VAL A 62 -22.32 -8.38 9.64
CA VAL A 62 -21.30 -8.39 8.59
C VAL A 62 -19.97 -8.13 9.29
N VAL A 63 -19.11 -9.13 9.31
CA VAL A 63 -17.74 -9.04 9.82
C VAL A 63 -16.84 -9.28 8.62
N GLY A 64 -16.11 -8.26 8.20
CA GLY A 64 -15.26 -8.35 7.04
C GLY A 64 -14.54 -7.05 6.72
N PHE A 65 -13.69 -7.14 5.71
CA PHE A 65 -13.03 -6.00 5.11
C PHE A 65 -13.86 -5.57 3.90
N ASP A 66 -14.30 -4.32 3.87
CA ASP A 66 -14.97 -3.75 2.70
C ASP A 66 -13.90 -3.29 1.72
N GLU A 67 -13.62 -4.14 0.74
CA GLU A 67 -12.56 -3.97 -0.25
C GLU A 67 -13.00 -2.97 -1.32
N ALA A 68 -12.52 -1.73 -1.23
CA ALA A 68 -12.93 -0.65 -2.12
C ALA A 68 -12.02 -0.48 -3.34
N LEU A 69 -10.71 -0.65 -3.16
CA LEU A 69 -9.72 -0.72 -4.24
C LEU A 69 -8.97 -2.02 -4.13
N VAL A 70 -8.75 -2.70 -5.25
CA VAL A 70 -8.20 -4.06 -5.24
C VAL A 70 -7.13 -4.22 -6.31
N GLY A 71 -6.11 -5.01 -5.98
CA GLY A 71 -5.03 -5.40 -6.88
C GLY A 71 -4.72 -6.87 -6.74
N GLU A 72 -4.31 -7.50 -7.85
CA GLU A 72 -3.79 -8.86 -7.86
C GLU A 72 -2.36 -8.84 -8.37
N SER A 73 -1.49 -9.61 -7.73
CA SER A 73 -0.12 -9.76 -8.20
C SER A 73 -0.11 -10.36 -9.60
N THR A 74 0.73 -9.81 -10.47
CA THR A 74 1.02 -10.36 -11.79
C THR A 74 2.19 -11.34 -11.73
N ASP A 75 2.61 -11.89 -12.87
CA ASP A 75 3.66 -12.92 -12.96
C ASP A 75 4.96 -12.60 -12.19
N GLU A 76 5.37 -11.33 -12.19
CA GLU A 76 6.54 -10.83 -11.47
C GLU A 76 6.28 -10.66 -9.97
N GLY A 77 5.06 -10.27 -9.60
CA GLY A 77 4.64 -10.00 -8.22
C GLY A 77 4.22 -11.23 -7.43
N HIS A 78 3.91 -12.35 -8.10
CA HIS A 78 3.48 -13.56 -7.39
C HIS A 78 4.44 -13.96 -6.27
N LEU A 79 3.89 -14.44 -5.16
CA LEU A 79 4.65 -14.93 -4.02
C LEU A 79 5.41 -16.19 -4.42
N LYS A 80 6.74 -16.09 -4.50
CA LYS A 80 7.60 -17.21 -4.89
C LYS A 80 7.95 -18.04 -3.67
N CYS A 81 7.40 -19.24 -3.58
CA CYS A 81 7.62 -20.16 -2.47
C CYS A 81 8.64 -21.23 -2.89
N PRO A 82 9.90 -21.18 -2.40
CA PRO A 82 10.89 -22.19 -2.74
C PRO A 82 10.56 -23.53 -2.06
N ALA A 83 11.02 -24.63 -2.65
CA ALA A 83 10.90 -25.95 -2.03
C ALA A 83 11.74 -25.99 -0.73
N THR A 84 11.09 -26.33 0.37
CA THR A 84 11.72 -26.44 1.68
C THR A 84 11.18 -27.67 2.42
N THR A 85 12.09 -28.39 3.07
CA THR A 85 11.78 -29.62 3.83
C THR A 85 11.63 -29.34 5.33
N THR A 86 11.99 -28.15 5.79
CA THR A 86 11.88 -27.71 7.18
C THR A 86 11.29 -26.31 7.23
N THR A 87 10.63 -25.99 8.36
CA THR A 87 10.09 -24.66 8.60
C THR A 87 11.24 -23.65 8.73
N PRO A 88 11.31 -22.62 7.86
CA PRO A 88 12.35 -21.60 7.90
C PRO A 88 12.28 -20.77 9.19
N THR A 89 13.43 -20.32 9.70
CA THR A 89 13.49 -19.37 10.82
C THR A 89 13.26 -17.93 10.38
N THR A 90 13.67 -17.59 9.15
CA THR A 90 13.45 -16.30 8.48
C THR A 90 12.49 -16.44 7.30
N PRO A 91 11.80 -15.36 6.87
CA PRO A 91 11.01 -15.39 5.65
C PRO A 91 11.86 -15.85 4.45
N ASN A 92 11.29 -16.75 3.64
CA ASN A 92 11.94 -17.35 2.47
C ASN A 92 11.07 -17.27 1.21
N ALA A 93 9.83 -16.80 1.35
CA ALA A 93 8.94 -16.50 0.24
C ALA A 93 8.66 -15.00 0.23
N THR A 94 8.84 -14.38 -0.92
CA THR A 94 8.66 -12.94 -1.13
C THR A 94 7.88 -12.68 -2.40
N GLY A 95 7.10 -11.61 -2.41
CA GLY A 95 6.31 -11.17 -3.56
C GLY A 95 5.81 -9.75 -3.34
N PHE A 96 5.10 -9.21 -4.32
CA PHE A 96 4.46 -7.91 -4.21
C PHE A 96 3.12 -7.87 -4.95
N VAL A 97 2.25 -6.98 -4.52
CA VAL A 97 0.98 -6.68 -5.20
C VAL A 97 0.89 -5.19 -5.46
N ASP A 98 0.43 -4.84 -6.66
CA ASP A 98 0.21 -3.46 -7.09
C ASP A 98 -1.29 -3.17 -7.04
N ILE A 99 -1.68 -2.19 -6.24
CA ILE A 99 -3.07 -1.75 -6.07
C ILE A 99 -3.24 -0.41 -6.79
N PRO A 100 -3.98 -0.36 -7.90
CA PRO A 100 -4.23 0.89 -8.61
C PRO A 100 -5.18 1.78 -7.80
N ILE A 101 -4.82 3.05 -7.64
CA ILE A 101 -5.61 4.02 -6.89
C ILE A 101 -6.54 4.75 -7.83
N VAL A 102 -7.84 4.47 -7.70
CA VAL A 102 -8.90 5.10 -8.50
C VAL A 102 -9.89 5.76 -7.57
N VAL A 103 -9.72 7.07 -7.37
CA VAL A 103 -10.61 7.85 -6.49
C VAL A 103 -11.80 8.35 -7.31
N ASN A 104 -12.94 7.66 -7.19
CA ASN A 104 -14.20 8.00 -7.86
C ASN A 104 -15.12 8.86 -6.97
N TYR A 105 -14.57 9.87 -6.30
CA TYR A 105 -15.34 10.76 -5.44
C TYR A 105 -15.80 12.02 -6.18
N ASP A 106 -17.12 12.21 -6.29
CA ASP A 106 -17.73 13.46 -6.73
C ASP A 106 -18.63 14.01 -5.62
N ALA A 107 -18.19 15.11 -5.00
CA ALA A 107 -18.90 15.78 -3.92
C ALA A 107 -20.32 16.24 -4.31
N ALA A 108 -20.56 16.54 -5.60
CA ALA A 108 -21.88 16.95 -6.08
C ALA A 108 -22.86 15.77 -6.18
N LEU A 109 -22.34 14.56 -6.38
CA LEU A 109 -23.14 13.34 -6.51
C LEU A 109 -23.29 12.57 -5.20
N ALA A 110 -22.41 12.76 -4.22
CA ALA A 110 -22.45 12.09 -2.90
C ALA A 110 -23.83 12.09 -2.21
N PRO A 111 -24.68 13.13 -2.28
CA PRO A 111 -26.03 13.11 -1.71
C PRO A 111 -27.02 12.17 -2.43
N PHE A 112 -26.70 11.74 -3.66
CA PHE A 112 -27.62 11.04 -4.56
C PHE A 112 -27.25 9.58 -4.83
N VAL A 113 -25.96 9.22 -4.88
CA VAL A 113 -25.52 7.86 -5.26
C VAL A 113 -25.28 6.92 -4.07
N GLY A 114 -25.31 7.45 -2.84
CA GLY A 114 -24.93 6.69 -1.65
C GLY A 114 -23.42 6.50 -1.55
N TYR A 115 -22.92 6.35 -0.32
CA TYR A 115 -21.48 6.32 -0.02
C TYR A 115 -20.78 5.00 -0.37
N GLN A 116 -21.51 4.00 -0.88
CA GLN A 116 -21.03 2.62 -0.88
C GLN A 116 -19.98 2.35 -1.98
N ASP A 117 -19.99 3.12 -3.07
CA ASP A 117 -19.00 3.04 -4.15
C ASP A 117 -18.08 4.29 -4.22
N MET A 118 -18.29 5.22 -3.29
CA MET A 118 -17.53 6.47 -3.23
C MET A 118 -16.52 6.36 -2.11
N LEU A 119 -15.24 6.49 -2.45
CA LEU A 119 -14.13 6.57 -1.51
C LEU A 119 -13.90 8.04 -1.12
N PRO A 120 -14.59 8.58 -0.10
CA PRO A 120 -14.40 9.97 0.28
C PRO A 120 -12.96 10.22 0.74
N PRO A 121 -12.37 11.35 0.33
CA PRO A 121 -11.07 11.78 0.84
C PRO A 121 -11.15 12.16 2.33
N GLY A 122 -10.01 12.17 3.02
CA GLY A 122 -9.94 12.59 4.43
C GLY A 122 -10.55 11.59 5.41
N LYS A 123 -10.71 10.34 4.98
CA LYS A 123 -10.92 9.19 5.86
C LYS A 123 -9.65 8.38 5.91
N ASP A 124 -9.43 7.77 7.07
CA ASP A 124 -8.39 6.79 7.24
C ASP A 124 -8.91 5.45 6.71
N TYR A 125 -8.17 4.88 5.76
CA TYR A 125 -8.42 3.59 5.17
C TYR A 125 -7.37 2.58 5.61
N ASP A 126 -7.80 1.35 5.73
CA ASP A 126 -6.99 0.21 6.08
C ASP A 126 -6.36 -0.38 4.81
N LEU A 127 -5.21 -1.02 4.97
CA LEU A 127 -4.56 -1.81 3.94
C LEU A 127 -4.60 -3.27 4.32
N TYR A 128 -5.07 -4.12 3.41
CA TYR A 128 -5.19 -5.54 3.62
C TYR A 128 -4.51 -6.32 2.49
N VAL A 129 -3.73 -7.34 2.84
CA VAL A 129 -3.14 -8.26 1.85
C VAL A 129 -3.38 -9.70 2.29
N LYS A 130 -3.74 -10.56 1.35
CA LYS A 130 -3.93 -12.00 1.55
C LYS A 130 -3.31 -12.81 0.42
N ILE A 131 -3.08 -14.09 0.70
CA ILE A 131 -2.81 -15.07 -0.36
C ILE A 131 -4.16 -15.55 -0.90
N LYS A 132 -4.39 -15.38 -2.21
CA LYS A 132 -5.69 -15.67 -2.84
C LYS A 132 -6.13 -17.11 -2.67
N GLU A 133 -5.19 -18.05 -2.79
CA GLU A 133 -5.44 -19.49 -2.62
C GLU A 133 -5.56 -19.90 -1.14
N HIS A 134 -5.05 -19.07 -0.22
CA HIS A 134 -5.03 -19.31 1.22
C HIS A 134 -5.43 -18.05 1.99
N PRO A 135 -6.70 -17.62 1.91
CA PRO A 135 -7.15 -16.32 2.44
C PRO A 135 -7.07 -16.20 3.96
N SER A 136 -6.90 -17.31 4.69
CA SER A 136 -6.60 -17.30 6.13
C SER A 136 -5.18 -16.82 6.46
N ILE A 137 -4.30 -16.70 5.46
CA ILE A 137 -2.97 -16.13 5.59
C ILE A 137 -3.02 -14.71 5.02
N SER A 138 -3.16 -13.75 5.92
CA SER A 138 -3.27 -12.34 5.59
C SER A 138 -2.46 -11.48 6.55
N ASP A 139 -2.31 -10.22 6.17
CA ASP A 139 -1.78 -9.15 7.01
C ASP A 139 -2.60 -7.87 6.77
N GLU A 140 -2.66 -7.01 7.78
CA GLU A 140 -3.51 -5.81 7.79
C GLU A 140 -2.78 -4.67 8.49
N LEU A 141 -2.86 -3.47 7.92
CA LEU A 141 -2.37 -2.24 8.52
C LEU A 141 -3.54 -1.27 8.66
N ASP A 142 -3.86 -0.92 9.90
CA ASP A 142 -5.03 -0.12 10.25
C ASP A 142 -4.74 1.39 10.08
N ASP A 143 -5.68 2.13 9.49
CA ASP A 143 -5.69 3.59 9.38
C ASP A 143 -4.42 4.21 8.73
N ILE A 144 -3.78 3.50 7.79
CA ILE A 144 -2.52 3.97 7.18
C ILE A 144 -2.68 4.70 5.84
N ILE A 145 -3.84 4.62 5.18
CA ILE A 145 -4.06 5.23 3.86
C ILE A 145 -4.98 6.43 3.98
N ASP A 146 -4.57 7.57 3.42
CA ASP A 146 -5.43 8.72 3.15
C ASP A 146 -5.56 8.91 1.63
N LEU A 147 -6.76 9.22 1.17
CA LEU A 147 -7.03 9.45 -0.24
C LEU A 147 -7.17 10.95 -0.50
N SER A 148 -6.39 11.45 -1.45
CA SER A 148 -6.49 12.82 -1.93
C SER A 148 -7.42 12.92 -3.15
N THR A 149 -8.11 14.05 -3.28
CA THR A 149 -8.92 14.38 -4.47
C THR A 149 -8.10 15.00 -5.60
N GLU A 150 -6.81 15.24 -5.37
CA GLU A 150 -5.91 15.74 -6.40
C GLU A 150 -5.62 14.63 -7.42
N GLY A 151 -5.54 14.99 -8.70
CA GLY A 151 -5.11 14.05 -9.73
C GLY A 151 -3.64 13.64 -9.53
N ALA A 152 -3.25 12.47 -10.04
CA ALA A 152 -1.85 12.04 -10.08
C ALA A 152 -0.99 13.15 -10.72
N GLY A 153 -0.14 13.78 -9.89
CA GLY A 153 0.57 15.01 -10.24
C GLY A 153 0.39 16.15 -9.24
N GLY A 154 -0.44 15.98 -8.20
CA GLY A 154 -0.48 16.85 -7.03
C GLY A 154 0.90 17.00 -6.41
N THR A 155 1.27 18.25 -6.10
CA THR A 155 2.57 18.62 -5.52
C THR A 155 2.83 17.73 -4.31
N PRO A 156 3.99 17.04 -4.20
CA PRO A 156 4.28 16.26 -3.00
C PRO A 156 4.16 17.16 -1.76
N PRO A 157 3.80 16.61 -0.58
CA PRO A 157 3.93 17.37 0.65
C PRO A 157 5.34 17.96 0.67
N ALA A 158 5.44 19.28 0.88
CA ALA A 158 6.71 19.97 0.81
C ALA A 158 7.72 19.21 1.70
N PRO A 159 8.94 18.91 1.20
CA PRO A 159 9.94 18.24 2.00
C PRO A 159 10.03 19.00 3.32
N SER A 160 10.08 18.24 4.41
CA SER A 160 10.14 18.81 5.75
C SER A 160 11.24 19.89 5.76
N LEU A 161 11.01 21.01 6.47
CA LEU A 161 11.99 22.11 6.51
C LEU A 161 13.41 21.61 6.83
N PHE A 162 13.49 20.50 7.58
CA PHE A 162 14.71 19.80 7.94
C PHE A 162 15.49 19.20 6.74
N GLU A 163 14.79 18.62 5.76
CA GLU A 163 15.38 18.06 4.54
C GLU A 163 15.83 19.14 3.55
N MET A 164 15.17 20.30 3.55
CA MET A 164 15.56 21.46 2.74
C MET A 164 16.78 22.21 3.29
N ILE A 165 17.05 22.12 4.60
CA ILE A 165 18.19 22.80 5.25
C ILE A 165 19.48 21.96 5.19
N GLY A 166 19.37 20.63 5.01
CA GLY A 166 20.53 19.73 4.91
C GLY A 166 21.60 20.17 3.89
N PRO A 167 21.21 20.51 2.64
CA PRO A 167 22.17 20.99 1.63
C PRO A 167 22.78 22.36 1.98
N LEU A 168 22.03 23.24 2.65
CA LEU A 168 22.48 24.59 3.02
C LEU A 168 23.50 24.58 4.16
N LEU A 169 23.38 23.66 5.13
CA LEU A 169 24.37 23.50 6.20
C LEU A 169 25.71 22.96 5.68
N MET A 170 25.69 22.07 4.69
CA MET A 170 26.91 21.55 4.05
C MET A 170 27.66 22.61 3.22
N LEU A 171 26.95 23.57 2.63
CA LEU A 171 27.57 24.68 1.89
C LEU A 171 28.26 25.70 2.82
N GLY A 172 27.75 25.87 4.05
CA GLY A 172 28.32 26.78 5.05
C GLY A 172 29.68 26.34 5.63
N VAL A 173 30.01 25.05 5.55
CA VAL A 173 31.30 24.52 6.03
C VAL A 173 32.40 24.60 4.97
N MET A 174 32.05 24.69 3.67
CA MET A 174 33.05 24.80 2.60
C MET A 174 33.62 26.21 2.38
N VAL A 175 33.10 27.24 3.04
CA VAL A 175 33.58 28.64 2.91
C VAL A 175 34.53 29.05 4.04
N LEU A 176 34.89 28.14 4.96
CA LEU A 176 35.74 28.43 6.13
C LEU A 176 36.97 27.51 6.28
N LEU A 177 37.48 26.94 5.18
CA LEU A 177 38.80 26.29 5.11
C LEU A 177 39.73 27.02 4.14
#